data_AF-A0A7J2RB64-F1
#
_entry.id   AF-A0A7J2RB64-F1
#
_cell.length_a   1.000
_cell.length_b   1.000
_cell.length_c   1.000
_cell.angle_alpha   90.00
_cell.angle_beta   90.00
_cell.angle_gamma   90.00
#
_symmetry.space_group_name_H-M   'P 1'
#
loop_
_entity.id
_entity.type
_entity.pdbx_description
1 polymer ?
#
loop_
_entity_poly.entity_id
_entity_poly.type
_entity_poly.pdbx_seq_one_letter_code
_entity_poly.pdbx_strand_id
1 'polypeptide(L)'
;MKALDFCLKNEETIDCIELHSINFTNILFLKELKRFSKTIILGVGGRTLEDIMFVYNFLQKQNLIFMYGFQSFPTNYYDLKMSKIDKLKKIFNVEIGYADHTSFEDNMRYNLVEYAYLSGSRIFEMHLVVIEGEKRIDYNAAINSKTLLKIRERLENLIKIQGYEFSYTLNNPEEKYKKREKKIVAKRDIDKNEVFSEDNIWLKVSDEKSDFEQIMYKNIIGKIARHNIQQDRTLNFSDIN
;
A
#
# COMPACT_ATOMS: atom_id res chain seq x y z
N MET A 1 23.39 -17.27 -23.91
CA MET A 1 24.24 -18.36 -23.42
C MET A 1 25.53 -17.85 -22.81
N LYS A 2 26.51 -17.31 -23.55
CA LYS A 2 27.80 -16.87 -22.96
C LYS A 2 27.71 -15.98 -21.70
N ALA A 3 26.79 -15.01 -21.67
CA ALA A 3 26.58 -14.16 -20.49
C ALA A 3 26.04 -14.95 -19.28
N LEU A 4 25.08 -15.86 -19.50
CA LEU A 4 24.57 -16.72 -18.43
C LEU A 4 25.66 -17.69 -17.94
N ASP A 5 26.45 -18.26 -18.85
CA ASP A 5 27.57 -19.14 -18.48
C ASP A 5 28.60 -18.39 -17.62
N PHE A 6 28.87 -17.11 -17.95
CA PHE A 6 29.70 -16.25 -17.12
C PHE A 6 29.09 -16.06 -15.73
N CYS A 7 27.79 -15.77 -15.63
CA CYS A 7 27.12 -15.60 -14.34
C CYS A 7 27.18 -16.87 -13.49
N LEU A 8 26.93 -18.04 -14.09
CA LEU A 8 26.97 -19.32 -13.38
C LEU A 8 28.39 -19.67 -12.90
N LYS A 9 29.43 -19.33 -13.66
CA LYS A 9 30.83 -19.57 -13.26
C LYS A 9 31.30 -18.63 -12.15
N ASN A 10 30.67 -17.47 -12.01
CA ASN A 10 31.02 -16.43 -11.03
C ASN A 10 29.88 -16.24 -10.02
N GLU A 11 29.14 -17.31 -9.71
CA GLU A 11 27.97 -17.23 -8.84
C GLU A 11 28.31 -16.70 -7.44
N GLU A 12 29.53 -16.92 -6.95
CA GLU A 12 29.98 -16.40 -5.65
C GLU A 12 29.90 -14.88 -5.57
N THR A 13 30.17 -14.16 -6.66
CA THR A 13 30.20 -12.68 -6.71
C THR A 13 28.94 -12.04 -7.26
N ILE A 14 27.95 -12.84 -7.69
CA ILE A 14 26.69 -12.37 -8.28
C ILE A 14 25.55 -12.70 -7.34
N ASP A 15 24.82 -11.70 -6.88
CA ASP A 15 23.72 -11.88 -5.91
C ASP A 15 22.42 -12.35 -6.59
N CYS A 16 22.19 -11.89 -7.82
CA CYS A 16 21.00 -12.22 -8.57
C CYS A 16 21.24 -12.22 -10.08
N ILE A 17 20.41 -12.95 -10.81
CA ILE A 17 20.34 -12.89 -12.27
C ILE A 17 18.95 -12.39 -12.66
N GLU A 18 18.91 -11.36 -13.49
CA GLU A 18 17.68 -10.92 -14.14
C GLU A 18 17.54 -11.56 -15.53
N LEU A 19 16.40 -12.20 -15.76
CA LEU A 19 15.97 -12.66 -17.07
C LEU A 19 15.04 -11.62 -17.69
N HIS A 20 15.57 -10.85 -18.64
CA HIS A 20 14.80 -9.88 -19.39
C HIS A 20 13.60 -10.54 -20.13
N SER A 21 12.49 -9.82 -20.23
CA SER A 21 11.19 -10.31 -20.77
C SER A 21 11.27 -10.90 -22.18
N ILE A 22 12.24 -10.47 -22.99
CA ILE A 22 12.49 -11.01 -24.35
C ILE A 22 12.90 -12.49 -24.31
N ASN A 23 13.59 -12.94 -23.25
CA ASN A 23 14.04 -14.33 -23.10
C ASN A 23 13.12 -15.13 -22.15
N PHE A 24 11.96 -14.60 -21.79
CA PHE A 24 11.13 -15.14 -20.70
C PHE A 24 10.76 -16.62 -20.90
N THR A 25 10.32 -17.01 -22.09
CA THR A 25 9.99 -18.41 -22.44
C THR A 25 11.11 -19.14 -23.18
N ASN A 26 12.32 -18.60 -23.19
CA ASN A 26 13.47 -19.23 -23.85
C ASN A 26 13.92 -20.47 -23.08
N ILE A 27 13.43 -21.64 -23.52
CA ILE A 27 13.63 -22.92 -22.82
C ILE A 27 15.10 -23.28 -22.61
N LEU A 28 16.00 -22.87 -23.52
CA LEU A 28 17.43 -23.13 -23.40
C LEU A 28 18.04 -22.32 -22.25
N PHE A 29 17.65 -21.05 -22.12
CA PHE A 29 18.07 -20.23 -20.98
C PHE A 29 17.47 -20.73 -19.67
N LEU A 30 16.18 -21.05 -19.65
CA LEU A 30 15.50 -21.50 -18.44
C LEU A 30 16.11 -22.80 -17.88
N LYS A 31 16.52 -23.73 -18.75
CA LYS A 31 17.21 -24.97 -18.34
C LYS A 31 18.51 -24.67 -17.59
N GLU A 32 19.35 -23.80 -18.14
CA GLU A 32 20.62 -23.43 -17.51
C GLU A 32 20.39 -22.58 -16.25
N LEU A 33 19.39 -21.70 -16.26
CA LEU A 33 19.08 -20.82 -15.12
C LEU A 33 18.67 -21.60 -13.86
N LYS A 34 18.18 -22.84 -13.99
CA LYS A 34 17.94 -23.73 -12.84
C LYS A 34 19.18 -23.98 -11.99
N ARG A 35 20.36 -23.93 -12.60
CA ARG A 35 21.65 -24.20 -11.96
C ARG A 35 22.06 -23.08 -11.00
N PHE A 36 21.58 -21.85 -11.21
CA PHE A 36 21.84 -20.74 -10.31
C PHE A 36 21.08 -20.93 -9.00
N SER A 37 21.77 -20.94 -7.86
CA SER A 37 21.17 -21.23 -6.55
C SER A 37 20.58 -20.01 -5.85
N LYS A 38 21.03 -18.81 -6.23
CA LYS A 38 20.58 -17.53 -5.67
C LYS A 38 19.33 -16.98 -6.38
N THR A 39 19.00 -15.72 -6.11
CA THR A 39 17.76 -15.06 -6.55
C THR A 39 17.71 -14.88 -8.06
N ILE A 40 16.55 -15.19 -8.64
CA ILE A 40 16.27 -14.90 -10.05
C ILE A 40 15.17 -13.84 -10.14
N ILE A 41 15.46 -12.76 -10.84
CA ILE A 41 14.49 -11.72 -11.18
C ILE A 41 13.96 -12.03 -12.58
N LEU A 42 12.64 -12.07 -12.75
CA LEU A 42 11.99 -12.38 -14.01
C LEU A 42 11.24 -11.15 -14.51
N GLY A 43 11.64 -10.60 -15.67
CA GLY A 43 10.90 -9.54 -16.34
C GLY A 43 9.56 -10.05 -16.87
N VAL A 44 8.47 -9.79 -16.15
CA VAL A 44 7.11 -10.26 -16.50
C VAL A 44 6.33 -9.26 -17.35
N GLY A 45 6.93 -8.11 -17.68
CA GLY A 45 6.40 -7.11 -18.59
C GLY A 45 5.94 -7.70 -19.93
N GLY A 46 4.71 -7.36 -20.33
CA GLY A 46 4.14 -7.79 -21.61
C GLY A 46 3.92 -9.31 -21.74
N ARG A 47 3.97 -10.07 -20.64
CA ARG A 47 3.71 -11.51 -20.64
C ARG A 47 2.25 -11.83 -20.31
N THR A 48 1.78 -12.97 -20.83
CA THR A 48 0.47 -13.54 -20.46
C THR A 48 0.56 -14.25 -19.11
N LEU A 49 -0.58 -14.55 -18.49
CA LEU A 49 -0.57 -15.31 -17.23
C LEU A 49 -0.08 -16.74 -17.47
N GLU A 50 -0.41 -17.30 -18.62
CA GLU A 50 0.00 -18.63 -19.09
C GLU A 50 1.51 -18.73 -19.23
N ASP A 51 2.16 -17.72 -19.84
CA ASP A 51 3.62 -17.65 -19.93
C ASP A 51 4.23 -17.66 -18.52
N ILE A 52 3.73 -16.80 -17.62
CA ILE A 52 4.27 -16.64 -16.27
C ILE A 52 4.11 -17.94 -15.48
N MET A 53 2.93 -18.57 -15.58
CA MET A 53 2.64 -19.85 -14.94
C MET A 53 3.56 -20.96 -15.47
N PHE A 54 3.79 -21.00 -16.78
CA PHE A 54 4.72 -21.94 -17.39
C PHE A 54 6.14 -21.77 -16.83
N VAL A 55 6.68 -20.55 -16.84
CA VAL A 55 8.06 -20.28 -16.38
C VAL A 55 8.21 -20.54 -14.89
N TYR A 56 7.25 -20.09 -14.07
CA TYR A 56 7.22 -20.32 -12.63
C TYR A 56 7.26 -21.82 -12.29
N ASN A 57 6.35 -22.59 -12.89
CA ASN A 57 6.29 -24.04 -12.71
C ASN A 57 7.48 -24.77 -13.33
N PHE A 58 8.06 -24.23 -14.41
CA PHE A 58 9.24 -24.82 -15.02
C PHE A 58 10.45 -24.68 -14.11
N LEU A 59 10.70 -23.48 -13.56
CA LEU A 59 11.88 -23.21 -12.72
C LEU A 59 11.82 -23.92 -11.37
N GLN A 60 10.63 -24.05 -10.76
CA GLN A 60 10.42 -24.69 -9.45
C GLN A 60 11.35 -24.13 -8.35
N LYS A 61 11.53 -22.81 -8.32
CA LYS A 61 12.39 -22.12 -7.35
C LYS A 61 11.57 -21.25 -6.42
N GLN A 62 12.02 -21.16 -5.17
CA GLN A 62 11.41 -20.31 -4.15
C GLN A 62 11.93 -18.86 -4.19
N ASN A 63 13.19 -18.67 -4.63
CA ASN A 63 13.86 -17.37 -4.67
C ASN A 63 13.59 -16.64 -5.99
N LEU A 64 12.32 -16.44 -6.33
CA LEU A 64 11.88 -15.73 -7.53
C LEU A 64 11.33 -14.35 -7.18
N ILE A 65 11.68 -13.37 -8.01
CA ILE A 65 11.14 -12.01 -7.97
C ILE A 65 10.58 -11.70 -9.34
N PHE A 66 9.37 -11.14 -9.40
CA PHE A 66 8.81 -10.73 -10.68
C PHE A 66 8.99 -9.23 -10.86
N MET A 67 9.71 -8.83 -11.90
CA MET A 67 9.87 -7.42 -12.27
C MET A 67 8.74 -7.01 -13.22
N TYR A 68 7.80 -6.21 -12.71
CA TYR A 68 6.66 -5.73 -13.48
C TYR A 68 6.97 -4.40 -14.17
N GLY A 69 6.45 -4.18 -15.36
CA GLY A 69 6.75 -3.00 -16.18
C GLY A 69 7.31 -3.42 -17.52
N PHE A 70 7.11 -2.59 -18.54
CA PHE A 70 7.62 -2.83 -19.87
C PHE A 70 8.03 -1.51 -20.49
N GLN A 71 8.96 -1.56 -21.44
CA GLN A 71 9.43 -0.40 -22.19
C GLN A 71 8.70 -0.32 -23.54
N SER A 72 8.12 0.84 -23.85
CA SER A 72 7.57 1.14 -25.19
C SER A 72 8.00 2.50 -25.74
N PHE A 73 9.16 3.01 -25.29
CA PHE A 73 9.87 4.19 -25.81
C PHE A 73 9.06 5.49 -26.01
N PRO A 74 8.63 6.19 -24.94
CA PRO A 74 8.53 5.74 -23.54
C PRO A 74 7.21 4.99 -23.31
N THR A 75 7.04 4.48 -22.10
CA THR A 75 5.83 3.75 -21.75
C THR A 75 4.64 4.68 -21.56
N ASN A 76 3.55 4.42 -22.30
CA ASN A 76 2.26 5.02 -22.00
C ASN A 76 1.74 4.41 -20.69
N TYR A 77 1.75 5.19 -19.62
CA TYR A 77 1.43 4.68 -18.29
C TYR A 77 -0.02 4.19 -18.13
N TYR A 78 -0.94 4.59 -19.01
CA TYR A 78 -2.30 4.03 -19.05
C TYR A 78 -2.33 2.55 -19.43
N ASP A 79 -1.31 2.06 -20.14
CA ASP A 79 -1.20 0.66 -20.55
C ASP A 79 -0.57 -0.23 -19.46
N LEU A 80 -0.01 0.37 -18.39
CA LEU A 80 0.66 -0.35 -17.32
C LEU A 80 -0.29 -1.19 -16.48
N LYS A 81 -1.58 -0.87 -16.34
CA LYS A 81 -2.55 -1.69 -15.58
C LYS A 81 -2.00 -2.16 -14.21
N MET A 82 -1.58 -1.23 -13.36
CA MET A 82 -0.86 -1.48 -12.10
C MET A 82 -1.54 -2.47 -11.14
N SER A 83 -2.87 -2.64 -11.23
CA SER A 83 -3.60 -3.66 -10.46
C SER A 83 -3.13 -5.10 -10.70
N LYS A 84 -2.34 -5.35 -11.76
CA LYS A 84 -1.68 -6.63 -11.99
C LYS A 84 -0.60 -6.95 -10.94
N ILE A 85 0.04 -5.95 -10.35
CA ILE A 85 1.11 -6.15 -9.33
C ILE A 85 0.54 -6.94 -8.14
N ASP A 86 -0.53 -6.45 -7.52
CA ASP A 86 -1.21 -7.12 -6.39
C ASP A 86 -1.73 -8.52 -6.78
N LYS A 87 -2.29 -8.67 -7.99
CA LYS A 87 -2.77 -9.97 -8.48
C LYS A 87 -1.64 -10.98 -8.65
N LEU A 88 -0.52 -10.59 -9.26
CA LEU A 88 0.64 -11.46 -9.43
C LEU A 88 1.21 -11.87 -8.07
N LYS A 89 1.31 -10.93 -7.13
CA LYS A 89 1.73 -11.20 -5.75
C LYS A 89 0.84 -12.26 -5.09
N LYS A 90 -0.48 -12.14 -5.21
CA LYS A 90 -1.45 -13.09 -4.64
C LYS A 90 -1.43 -14.47 -5.31
N ILE A 91 -1.28 -14.52 -6.64
CA ILE A 91 -1.30 -15.80 -7.40
C ILE A 91 -0.04 -16.61 -7.14
N PHE A 92 1.14 -15.96 -7.15
CA PHE A 92 2.42 -16.66 -7.14
C PHE A 92 3.14 -16.62 -5.77
N ASN A 93 2.66 -15.79 -4.85
CA ASN A 93 3.26 -15.56 -3.53
C ASN A 93 4.77 -15.24 -3.62
N VAL A 94 5.12 -14.34 -4.55
CA VAL A 94 6.49 -13.88 -4.79
C VAL A 94 6.60 -12.38 -4.52
N GLU A 95 7.82 -11.90 -4.27
CA GLU A 95 8.09 -10.47 -4.26
C GLU A 95 7.97 -9.89 -5.66
N ILE A 96 7.43 -8.68 -5.73
CA ILE A 96 7.22 -7.96 -6.99
C ILE A 96 8.12 -6.72 -7.01
N GLY A 97 8.82 -6.53 -8.11
CA GLY A 97 9.51 -5.30 -8.47
C GLY A 97 8.72 -4.48 -9.49
N TYR A 98 9.12 -3.23 -9.68
CA TYR A 98 8.61 -2.35 -10.73
C TYR A 98 9.76 -1.71 -11.52
N ALA A 99 9.79 -1.94 -12.83
CA ALA A 99 10.71 -1.34 -13.78
C ALA A 99 10.02 -0.18 -14.51
N ASP A 100 10.40 1.06 -14.16
CA ASP A 100 9.81 2.26 -14.75
C ASP A 100 10.51 2.64 -16.05
N HIS A 101 9.71 2.91 -17.08
CA HIS A 101 10.17 3.36 -18.39
C HIS A 101 9.39 4.60 -18.86
N THR A 102 8.91 5.39 -17.90
CA THR A 102 8.17 6.63 -18.16
C THR A 102 9.13 7.69 -18.67
N SER A 103 8.63 8.63 -19.49
CA SER A 103 9.48 9.69 -20.07
C SER A 103 10.22 10.47 -18.98
N PHE A 104 11.49 10.84 -19.22
CA PHE A 104 12.22 11.72 -18.31
C PHE A 104 11.62 13.14 -18.22
N GLU A 105 10.81 13.53 -19.19
CA GLU A 105 10.09 14.82 -19.20
C GLU A 105 8.78 14.76 -18.40
N ASP A 106 8.27 13.55 -18.13
CA ASP A 106 6.97 13.37 -17.49
C ASP A 106 7.11 13.18 -15.98
N ASN A 107 6.47 14.06 -15.22
CA ASN A 107 6.46 13.99 -13.76
C ASN A 107 5.65 12.81 -13.22
N MET A 108 4.80 12.17 -14.03
CA MET A 108 4.05 10.98 -13.64
C MET A 108 4.95 9.84 -13.15
N ARG A 109 6.21 9.78 -13.58
CA ARG A 109 7.23 8.82 -13.07
C ARG A 109 7.32 8.79 -11.55
N TYR A 110 7.17 9.93 -10.86
CA TYR A 110 7.20 9.98 -9.40
C TYR A 110 5.99 9.26 -8.80
N ASN A 111 4.81 9.51 -9.36
CA ASN A 111 3.57 8.91 -8.89
C ASN A 111 3.48 7.42 -9.21
N LEU A 112 3.98 6.98 -10.37
CA LEU A 112 3.93 5.57 -10.76
C LEU A 112 4.75 4.67 -9.83
N VAL A 113 5.89 5.16 -9.35
CA VAL A 113 6.70 4.46 -8.35
C VAL A 113 5.94 4.36 -7.02
N GLU A 114 5.31 5.44 -6.57
CA GLU A 114 4.46 5.44 -5.37
C GLU A 114 3.27 4.48 -5.52
N TYR A 115 2.61 4.49 -6.68
CA TYR A 115 1.49 3.60 -6.97
C TYR A 115 1.91 2.15 -7.03
N ALA A 116 3.08 1.85 -7.60
CA ALA A 116 3.65 0.51 -7.60
C ALA A 116 3.98 0.06 -6.17
N TYR A 117 4.54 0.94 -5.32
CA TYR A 117 4.78 0.65 -3.91
C TYR A 117 3.49 0.29 -3.15
N LEU A 118 2.45 1.13 -3.30
CA LEU A 118 1.13 0.90 -2.72
C LEU A 118 0.46 -0.37 -3.26
N SER A 119 0.72 -0.71 -4.52
CA SER A 119 0.20 -1.93 -5.16
C SER A 119 0.97 -3.19 -4.76
N GLY A 120 2.05 -3.07 -3.99
CA GLY A 120 2.77 -4.19 -3.40
C GLY A 120 4.20 -4.41 -3.88
N SER A 121 4.72 -3.57 -4.79
CA SER A 121 6.11 -3.66 -5.25
C SER A 121 7.10 -3.22 -4.17
N ARG A 122 8.25 -3.90 -4.08
CA ARG A 122 9.31 -3.63 -3.08
C ARG A 122 10.69 -3.42 -3.68
N ILE A 123 10.83 -3.62 -4.99
CA ILE A 123 12.06 -3.41 -5.74
C ILE A 123 11.75 -2.48 -6.90
N PHE A 124 12.66 -1.56 -7.21
CA PHE A 124 12.45 -0.56 -8.26
C PHE A 124 13.66 -0.53 -9.18
N GLU A 125 13.42 -0.57 -10.48
CA GLU A 125 14.43 -0.57 -11.53
C GLU A 125 14.18 0.62 -12.47
N MET A 126 15.26 1.33 -12.81
CA MET A 126 15.24 2.52 -13.67
C MET A 126 16.54 2.64 -14.44
N HIS A 127 16.47 3.17 -15.66
CA HIS A 127 17.65 3.56 -16.41
C HIS A 127 18.25 4.85 -15.85
N LEU A 128 19.59 4.90 -15.71
CA LEU A 128 20.31 6.08 -15.22
C LEU A 128 21.18 6.72 -16.31
N VAL A 129 21.20 8.05 -16.32
CA VAL A 129 22.06 8.88 -17.19
C VAL A 129 22.71 10.02 -16.40
N VAL A 130 23.81 10.54 -16.93
CA VAL A 130 24.47 11.72 -16.37
C VAL A 130 23.65 12.98 -16.67
N ILE A 131 23.21 13.12 -17.92
CA ILE A 131 22.40 14.24 -18.42
C ILE A 131 21.11 13.66 -19.03
N GLU A 132 19.96 14.10 -18.51
CA GLU A 132 18.65 13.71 -19.05
C GLU A 132 18.46 14.30 -20.44
N GLY A 133 17.89 13.53 -21.37
CA GLY A 133 17.63 13.98 -22.75
C GLY A 133 18.81 13.92 -23.71
N GLU A 134 20.04 13.64 -23.25
CA GLU A 134 21.16 13.40 -24.15
C GLU A 134 20.92 12.13 -24.97
N LYS A 135 20.91 12.23 -26.30
CA LYS A 135 20.54 11.11 -27.18
C LYS A 135 21.54 9.96 -27.07
N ARG A 136 21.03 8.82 -26.60
CA ARG A 136 21.73 7.53 -26.48
C ARG A 136 20.69 6.41 -26.35
N ILE A 137 21.12 5.15 -26.27
CA ILE A 137 20.19 4.05 -26.01
C ILE A 137 19.41 4.34 -24.71
N ASP A 138 18.09 4.17 -24.76
CA ASP A 138 17.11 4.36 -23.67
C ASP A 138 16.97 5.78 -23.08
N TYR A 139 17.53 6.80 -23.73
CA TYR A 139 17.53 8.17 -23.18
C TYR A 139 16.14 8.73 -22.87
N ASN A 140 15.10 8.30 -23.59
CA ASN A 140 13.73 8.77 -23.41
C ASN A 140 13.17 8.44 -22.01
N ALA A 141 13.64 7.37 -21.37
CA ALA A 141 13.15 6.91 -20.07
C ALA A 141 14.22 6.99 -18.96
N ALA A 142 15.46 7.35 -19.31
CA ALA A 142 16.54 7.39 -18.36
C ALA A 142 16.54 8.68 -17.53
N ILE A 143 16.81 8.54 -16.24
CA ILE A 143 16.78 9.65 -15.28
C ILE A 143 18.16 9.94 -14.71
N ASN A 144 18.39 11.16 -14.23
CA ASN A 144 19.63 11.49 -13.53
C ASN A 144 19.55 11.20 -12.02
N SER A 145 20.69 11.37 -11.34
CA SER A 145 20.82 11.17 -9.90
C SER A 145 19.91 12.08 -9.06
N LYS A 146 19.64 13.32 -9.51
CA LYS A 146 18.73 14.24 -8.79
C LYS A 146 17.30 13.70 -8.82
N THR A 147 16.85 13.22 -9.97
CA THR A 147 15.53 12.59 -10.12
C THR A 147 15.43 11.32 -9.26
N LEU A 148 16.45 10.47 -9.27
CA LEU A 148 16.48 9.26 -8.44
C LEU A 148 16.40 9.57 -6.93
N LEU A 149 17.16 10.57 -6.46
CA LEU A 149 17.10 11.00 -5.05
C LEU A 149 15.72 11.52 -4.65
N LYS A 150 15.05 12.26 -5.56
CA LYS A 150 13.68 12.72 -5.34
C LYS A 150 12.68 11.55 -5.29
N ILE A 151 12.83 10.54 -6.14
CA ILE A 151 12.01 9.32 -6.08
C ILE A 151 12.20 8.62 -4.73
N ARG A 152 13.44 8.49 -4.27
CA ARG A 152 13.76 7.90 -2.96
C ARG A 152 13.12 8.69 -1.82
N GLU A 153 13.28 10.01 -1.78
CA GLU A 153 12.67 10.86 -0.75
C GLU A 153 11.15 10.68 -0.69
N ARG A 154 10.50 10.64 -1.86
CA ARG A 154 9.06 10.41 -1.97
C ARG A 154 8.64 9.04 -1.43
N LEU A 155 9.36 7.98 -1.78
CA LEU A 155 9.12 6.65 -1.22
C LEU A 155 9.34 6.61 0.30
N GLU A 156 10.38 7.25 0.82
CA GLU A 156 10.63 7.33 2.27
C GLU A 156 9.49 8.06 2.99
N ASN A 157 8.94 9.13 2.41
CA ASN A 157 7.77 9.81 2.94
C ASN A 157 6.51 8.96 2.84
N LEU A 158 6.29 8.28 1.71
CA LEU A 158 5.15 7.39 1.50
C LEU A 158 5.13 6.25 2.52
N ILE A 159 6.28 5.66 2.81
CA ILE A 159 6.45 4.60 3.83
C ILE A 159 6.00 5.11 5.20
N LYS A 160 6.39 6.33 5.58
CA LYS A 160 5.96 6.96 6.84
C LYS A 160 4.46 7.23 6.85
N ILE A 161 3.90 7.68 5.73
CA ILE A 161 2.46 7.97 5.58
C ILE A 161 1.64 6.68 5.66
N GLN A 162 2.07 5.62 4.98
CA GLN A 162 1.38 4.33 4.97
C GLN A 162 1.38 3.69 6.36
N GLY A 163 2.46 3.89 7.12
CA GLY A 163 2.66 3.23 8.41
C GLY A 163 3.06 1.77 8.24
N TYR A 164 3.75 1.23 9.25
CA TYR A 164 4.25 -0.15 9.25
C TYR A 164 3.29 -1.15 9.89
N GLU A 165 2.38 -0.69 10.76
CA GLU A 165 1.47 -1.54 11.51
C GLU A 165 0.03 -1.17 11.19
N PHE A 166 -0.73 -2.14 10.67
CA PHE A 166 -2.18 -2.02 10.64
C PHE A 166 -2.70 -2.19 12.08
N SER A 167 -3.03 -1.09 12.72
CA SER A 167 -3.61 -1.08 14.06
C SER A 167 -4.78 -0.12 14.09
N TYR A 168 -5.91 -0.57 14.61
CA TYR A 168 -7.03 0.29 14.97
C TYR A 168 -6.83 0.97 16.34
N THR A 169 -5.65 0.82 16.94
CA THR A 169 -5.28 1.55 18.15
C THR A 169 -5.07 3.00 17.79
N LEU A 170 -5.77 3.90 18.50
CA LEU A 170 -5.69 5.32 18.23
C LEU A 170 -4.33 5.87 18.67
N ASN A 171 -3.76 6.73 17.84
CA ASN A 171 -2.64 7.57 18.22
C ASN A 171 -3.10 8.78 19.05
N ASN A 172 -2.15 9.49 19.67
CA ASN A 172 -2.44 10.63 20.55
C ASN A 172 -3.33 11.72 19.88
N PRO A 173 -3.08 12.15 18.63
CA PRO A 173 -4.01 13.02 17.90
C PRO A 173 -5.41 12.44 17.72
N GLU A 174 -5.54 11.16 17.37
CA GLU A 174 -6.82 10.48 17.19
C GLU A 174 -7.62 10.39 18.50
N GLU A 175 -6.98 10.06 19.62
CA GLU A 175 -7.64 10.08 20.94
C GLU A 175 -8.18 11.47 21.30
N LYS A 176 -7.42 12.52 21.00
CA LYS A 176 -7.87 13.91 21.21
C LYS A 176 -9.04 14.26 20.31
N TYR A 177 -9.04 13.79 19.07
CA TYR A 177 -10.16 13.98 18.15
C TYR A 177 -11.41 13.23 18.64
N LYS A 178 -11.27 11.98 19.08
CA LYS A 178 -12.36 11.16 19.62
C LYS A 178 -13.05 11.81 20.82
N LYS A 179 -12.32 12.55 21.67
CA LYS A 179 -12.93 13.31 22.80
C LYS A 179 -13.98 14.35 22.38
N ARG A 180 -14.06 14.74 21.11
CA ARG A 180 -15.09 15.64 20.56
C ARG A 180 -16.38 14.92 20.16
N GLU A 181 -16.45 13.61 20.34
CA GLU A 181 -17.67 12.83 20.15
C GLU A 181 -18.83 13.43 20.96
N LYS A 182 -20.03 13.38 20.38
CA LYS A 182 -21.25 13.78 21.07
C LYS A 182 -21.45 12.89 22.29
N LYS A 183 -22.08 13.44 23.31
CA LYS A 183 -22.43 12.75 24.55
C LYS A 183 -23.95 12.73 24.67
N ILE A 184 -24.46 11.76 25.42
CA ILE A 184 -25.90 11.65 25.68
C ILE A 184 -26.25 12.73 26.71
N VAL A 185 -27.14 13.64 26.33
CA VAL A 185 -27.57 14.77 27.15
C VAL A 185 -29.08 14.77 27.30
N ALA A 186 -29.57 15.46 28.33
CA ALA A 186 -30.98 15.78 28.45
C ALA A 186 -31.38 16.81 27.37
N LYS A 187 -32.41 16.50 26.58
CA LYS A 187 -32.93 17.37 25.52
C LYS A 187 -33.80 18.51 26.07
N ARG A 188 -34.39 18.28 27.24
CA ARG A 188 -35.14 19.22 28.08
C ARG A 188 -34.92 18.83 29.54
N ASP A 189 -35.47 19.60 30.48
CA ASP A 189 -35.52 19.17 31.87
C ASP A 189 -36.27 17.82 32.00
N ILE A 190 -35.73 16.92 32.82
CA ILE A 190 -36.25 15.57 33.10
C ILE A 190 -36.48 15.46 34.60
N ASP A 191 -37.70 15.10 35.01
CA ASP A 191 -38.03 14.99 36.43
C ASP A 191 -37.58 13.65 37.03
N LYS A 192 -37.38 13.64 38.35
CA LYS A 192 -37.13 12.41 39.10
C LYS A 192 -38.27 11.41 38.85
N ASN A 193 -37.90 10.15 38.63
CA ASN A 193 -38.77 9.04 38.27
C ASN A 193 -39.38 9.11 36.86
N GLU A 194 -39.02 10.11 36.04
CA GLU A 194 -39.40 10.13 34.63
C GLU A 194 -38.65 9.04 33.84
N VAL A 195 -39.29 8.48 32.82
CA VAL A 195 -38.70 7.47 31.94
C VAL A 195 -37.91 8.15 30.82
N PHE A 196 -36.67 7.75 30.59
CA PHE A 196 -35.88 8.23 29.47
C PHE A 196 -36.46 7.74 28.13
N SER A 197 -36.62 8.65 27.18
CA SER A 197 -37.19 8.41 25.85
C SER A 197 -36.50 9.28 24.80
N GLU A 198 -36.78 9.02 23.52
CA GLU A 198 -36.23 9.81 22.42
C GLU A 198 -36.68 11.29 22.44
N ASP A 199 -37.75 11.57 23.17
CA ASP A 199 -38.29 12.92 23.34
C ASP A 199 -37.54 13.74 24.38
N ASN A 200 -36.85 13.09 25.34
CA ASN A 200 -36.21 13.77 26.46
C ASN A 200 -34.69 13.60 26.54
N ILE A 201 -34.07 12.70 25.76
CA ILE A 201 -32.61 12.61 25.63
C ILE A 201 -32.15 12.72 24.19
N TRP A 202 -30.97 13.33 23.97
CA TRP A 202 -30.38 13.50 22.64
C TRP A 202 -28.85 13.42 22.69
N LEU A 203 -28.20 13.56 21.53
CA LEU A 203 -26.75 13.60 21.41
C LEU A 203 -26.26 15.02 21.09
N LYS A 204 -25.44 15.59 21.97
CA LYS A 204 -24.86 16.94 21.82
C LYS A 204 -23.36 16.92 22.13
N VAL A 205 -22.58 17.77 21.47
CA VAL A 205 -21.18 17.97 21.87
C VAL A 205 -21.18 18.69 23.21
N SER A 206 -20.47 18.12 24.19
CA SER A 206 -20.40 18.63 25.55
C SER A 206 -18.98 18.45 26.06
N ASP A 207 -18.49 19.41 26.84
CA ASP A 207 -17.18 19.33 27.50
C ASP A 207 -17.23 18.53 28.81
N GLU A 208 -18.43 18.27 29.34
CA GLU A 208 -18.62 17.48 30.56
C GLU A 208 -18.23 16.02 30.34
N LYS A 209 -17.70 15.35 31.36
CA LYS A 209 -17.46 13.91 31.26
C LYS A 209 -18.80 13.17 31.14
N SER A 210 -18.83 12.15 30.30
CA SER A 210 -19.92 11.18 30.25
C SER A 210 -19.35 9.82 30.57
N ASP A 211 -20.07 9.09 31.41
CA ASP A 211 -19.83 7.67 31.62
C ASP A 211 -20.37 6.80 30.47
N PHE A 212 -21.21 7.36 29.60
CA PHE A 212 -21.83 6.65 28.49
C PHE A 212 -21.13 6.91 27.16
N GLU A 213 -20.94 5.83 26.41
CA GLU A 213 -20.68 5.94 24.97
C GLU A 213 -22.00 6.20 24.22
N GLN A 214 -21.92 6.86 23.07
CA GLN A 214 -23.10 7.16 22.25
C GLN A 214 -23.91 5.91 21.88
N ILE A 215 -23.22 4.78 21.66
CA ILE A 215 -23.86 3.50 21.32
C ILE A 215 -24.77 2.98 22.43
N MET A 216 -24.54 3.40 23.67
CA MET A 216 -25.35 3.04 24.83
C MET A 216 -26.70 3.78 24.88
N TYR A 217 -26.97 4.71 23.97
CA TYR A 217 -28.22 5.46 23.91
C TYR A 217 -29.47 4.58 24.02
N LYS A 218 -29.52 3.48 23.25
CA LYS A 218 -30.66 2.54 23.28
C LYS A 218 -30.82 1.82 24.62
N ASN A 219 -29.73 1.64 25.38
CA ASN A 219 -29.78 0.98 26.69
C ASN A 219 -30.35 1.90 27.78
N ILE A 220 -30.33 3.22 27.53
CA ILE A 220 -30.87 4.23 28.44
C ILE A 220 -32.39 4.39 28.24
N ILE A 221 -32.87 4.24 27.01
CA ILE A 221 -34.31 4.32 26.70
C ILE A 221 -35.09 3.30 27.54
N GLY A 222 -36.17 3.76 28.18
CA GLY A 222 -37.00 2.96 29.08
C GLY A 222 -36.48 2.86 30.51
N LYS A 223 -35.28 3.37 30.81
CA LYS A 223 -34.78 3.50 32.19
C LYS A 223 -35.40 4.70 32.89
N ILE A 224 -35.26 4.76 34.22
CA ILE A 224 -35.90 5.76 35.06
C ILE A 224 -34.85 6.73 35.63
N ALA A 225 -35.12 8.03 35.58
CA ALA A 225 -34.27 9.06 36.16
C ALA A 225 -34.26 8.99 37.70
N ARG A 226 -33.06 8.97 38.32
CA ARG A 226 -32.88 8.92 39.78
C ARG A 226 -33.19 10.23 40.51
N HIS A 227 -33.03 11.34 39.81
CA HIS A 227 -33.22 12.71 40.28
C HIS A 227 -33.55 13.63 39.11
N ASN A 228 -33.87 14.89 39.38
CA ASN A 228 -34.14 15.88 38.33
C ASN A 228 -32.85 16.19 37.56
N ILE A 229 -32.92 16.24 36.23
CA ILE A 229 -31.79 16.49 35.33
C ILE A 229 -32.14 17.70 34.47
N GLN A 230 -31.29 18.72 34.48
CA GLN A 230 -31.49 19.92 33.68
C GLN A 230 -31.20 19.67 32.20
N GLN A 231 -31.89 20.41 31.34
CA GLN A 231 -31.61 20.46 29.91
C GLN A 231 -30.12 20.67 29.62
N ASP A 232 -29.62 20.03 28.56
CA ASP A 232 -28.24 20.04 28.08
C ASP A 232 -27.20 19.39 29.00
N ARG A 233 -27.57 18.97 30.22
CA ARG A 233 -26.68 18.22 31.09
C ARG A 233 -26.35 16.85 30.51
N THR A 234 -25.10 16.47 30.59
CA THR A 234 -24.60 15.16 30.17
C THR A 234 -25.02 14.07 31.16
N LEU A 235 -25.58 12.99 30.63
CA LEU A 235 -25.98 11.84 31.42
C LEU A 235 -24.76 11.03 31.88
N ASN A 236 -24.84 10.54 33.11
CA ASN A 236 -23.85 9.68 33.77
C ASN A 236 -24.53 8.51 34.48
N PHE A 237 -23.78 7.49 34.90
CA PHE A 237 -24.37 6.30 35.52
C PHE A 237 -25.17 6.62 36.79
N SER A 238 -24.82 7.71 37.49
CA SER A 238 -25.54 8.19 38.67
C SER A 238 -26.98 8.64 38.37
N ASP A 239 -27.29 8.99 37.12
CA ASP A 239 -28.59 9.58 36.73
C ASP A 239 -29.68 8.52 36.47
N ILE A 240 -29.31 7.25 36.37
CA ILE A 240 -30.17 6.18 35.87
C ILE A 240 -30.37 5.08 36.92
N ASN A 241 -31.62 4.68 37.15
CA ASN A 241 -31.98 3.49 37.93
C ASN A 241 -31.84 2.19 37.14
#